data_AF-A0A1G6UQI5-F1
#
_entry.id   AF-A0A1G6UQI5-F1
#
_cell.length_a   1.000
_cell.length_b   1.000
_cell.length_c   1.000
_cell.angle_alpha   90.00
_cell.angle_beta   90.00
_cell.angle_gamma   90.00
#
_symmetry.space_group_name_H-M   'P 1'
#
loop_
_entity.id
_entity.type
_entity.pdbx_description
1 polymer ?
#
loop_
_entity_poly.entity_id
_entity_poly.type
_entity_poly.pdbx_seq_one_letter_code
_entity_poly.pdbx_strand_id
1 'polypeptide(L)' 'MVGKTKVSYVLESLPRVGKIRAGEIAEEVGIPPTRRLAGLGSRQRQELLARLD' A
#
# COMPACT_ATOMS: atom_id res chain seq x y z
N MET A 1 -5.25 16.32 -1.88
CA MET A 1 -6.05 15.49 -0.95
C MET A 1 -5.54 14.05 -0.85
N VAL A 2 -5.18 13.42 -1.98
CA VAL A 2 -4.74 12.00 -2.10
C VAL A 2 -3.59 11.60 -1.16
N GLY A 3 -2.59 12.44 -0.95
CA GLY A 3 -1.45 12.10 -0.08
C GLY A 3 -1.81 11.75 1.37
N LYS A 4 -2.98 12.22 1.85
CA LYS A 4 -3.48 11.91 3.19
C LYS A 4 -4.20 10.55 3.24
N THR A 5 -4.47 9.89 2.14
CA THR A 5 -5.16 8.58 2.15
C THR A 5 -4.26 7.50 2.76
N LYS A 6 -4.85 6.58 3.55
CA LYS A 6 -4.14 5.39 4.06
C LYS A 6 -3.75 4.49 2.91
N VAL A 7 -2.56 3.89 2.98
CA VAL A 7 -2.08 2.97 1.94
C VAL A 7 -3.00 1.74 1.81
N SER A 8 -3.48 1.20 2.94
CA SER A 8 -4.38 0.04 2.96
C SER A 8 -5.64 0.26 2.13
N TYR A 9 -6.28 1.43 2.21
CA TYR A 9 -7.49 1.73 1.44
C TYR A 9 -7.24 1.76 -0.07
N VAL A 10 -6.03 2.14 -0.47
CA VAL A 10 -5.65 2.16 -1.88
C VAL A 10 -5.43 0.73 -2.37
N LEU A 11 -4.71 -0.09 -1.60
CA LEU A 11 -4.51 -1.51 -1.92
C LEU A 11 -5.85 -2.26 -1.98
N GLU A 12 -6.74 -2.04 -1.01
CA GLU A 12 -8.09 -2.65 -0.97
C GLU A 12 -9.02 -2.19 -2.11
N SER A 13 -8.70 -1.08 -2.77
CA SER A 13 -9.45 -0.61 -3.94
C SER A 13 -9.04 -1.30 -5.24
N LEU A 14 -7.97 -2.10 -5.23
CA LEU A 14 -7.49 -2.82 -6.40
C LEU A 14 -8.34 -4.06 -6.70
N PRO A 15 -8.53 -4.42 -7.97
CA PRO A 15 -9.28 -5.61 -8.33
C PRO A 15 -8.64 -6.86 -7.72
N ARG A 16 -9.45 -7.67 -7.04
CA ARG A 16 -9.04 -8.93 -6.36
C ARG A 16 -8.14 -8.75 -5.13
N VAL A 17 -8.00 -7.53 -4.60
CA VAL A 17 -7.25 -7.28 -3.35
C VAL A 17 -8.23 -6.87 -2.25
N GLY A 18 -8.54 -7.80 -1.35
CA GLY A 18 -9.32 -7.52 -0.14
C GLY A 18 -8.44 -7.15 1.05
N LYS A 19 -9.07 -6.86 2.21
CA LYS A 19 -8.40 -6.47 3.46
C LYS A 19 -7.24 -7.38 3.87
N ILE A 20 -7.42 -8.70 3.74
CA ILE A 20 -6.39 -9.69 4.11
C ILE A 20 -5.17 -9.52 3.21
N ARG A 21 -5.36 -9.61 1.90
CA ARG A 21 -4.28 -9.50 0.91
C ARG A 21 -3.60 -8.13 0.89
N ALA A 22 -4.35 -7.06 1.14
CA ALA A 22 -3.79 -5.73 1.32
C ALA A 22 -2.86 -5.65 2.55
N GLY A 23 -3.22 -6.33 3.64
CA GLY A 23 -2.39 -6.45 4.84
C GLY A 23 -1.10 -7.22 4.57
N GLU A 24 -1.20 -8.38 3.92
CA GLU A 24 -0.04 -9.21 3.53
C GLU A 24 0.94 -8.42 2.64
N ILE A 25 0.45 -7.78 1.57
CA ILE A 25 1.28 -6.95 0.68
C ILE A 25 1.96 -5.82 1.47
N ALA A 26 1.22 -5.13 2.36
CA ALA A 26 1.79 -4.04 3.14
C ALA A 26 2.87 -4.54 4.11
N GLU A 27 2.65 -5.67 4.78
CA GLU A 27 3.60 -6.29 5.70
C GLU A 27 4.89 -6.71 4.99
N GLU A 28 4.78 -7.37 3.84
CA GLU A 28 5.93 -7.76 3.01
C GLU A 28 6.79 -6.57 2.58
N VAL A 29 6.17 -5.43 2.27
CA VAL A 29 6.87 -4.19 1.88
C VAL A 29 7.32 -3.36 3.10
N GLY A 30 7.01 -3.79 4.32
CA GLY A 30 7.35 -3.07 5.55
C GLY A 30 6.57 -1.75 5.71
N ILE A 31 5.31 -1.73 5.27
CA ILE A 31 4.40 -0.59 5.36
C ILE A 31 3.50 -0.77 6.58
N PRO A 32 3.61 0.07 7.63
CA PRO A 32 2.75 -0.04 8.80
C PRO A 32 1.29 0.32 8.47
N PRO A 33 0.30 -0.24 9.20
CA PRO A 33 -1.13 -0.07 8.90
C PRO A 33 -1.65 1.37 9.01
N THR A 34 -0.91 2.24 9.70
CA THR A 34 -1.21 3.67 9.84
C THR A 34 -0.59 4.54 8.74
N ARG A 35 0.23 3.95 7.85
CA ARG A 35 0.96 4.69 6.81
C ARG A 35 -0.02 5.35 5.83
N ARG A 36 0.31 6.59 5.44
CA ARG A 36 -0.39 7.36 4.41
C ARG A 36 0.46 7.46 3.15
N LEU A 37 -0.18 7.66 1.99
CA LEU A 37 0.49 7.73 0.68
C LEU A 37 1.65 8.75 0.64
N ALA A 38 1.46 9.93 1.24
CA ALA A 38 2.51 10.95 1.30
C ALA A 38 3.74 10.52 2.12
N GLY A 39 3.58 9.56 3.03
CA GLY A 39 4.65 9.04 3.88
C GLY A 39 5.34 7.79 3.33
N LEU A 40 4.99 7.33 2.12
CA LEU A 40 5.68 6.22 1.45
C LEU A 40 7.04 6.68 0.92
N GLY A 41 8.10 6.02 1.37
CA GLY A 41 9.46 6.22 0.85
C GLY A 41 9.60 5.71 -0.59
N SER A 42 10.67 6.15 -1.28
CA SER A 42 10.95 5.75 -2.66
C SER A 42 11.02 4.23 -2.84
N ARG A 43 11.76 3.54 -1.96
CA ARG A 43 11.85 2.08 -1.96
C ARG A 43 10.48 1.39 -1.85
N GLN A 44 9.65 1.82 -0.90
CA GLN A 44 8.31 1.25 -0.70
C GLN A 44 7.41 1.46 -1.92
N ARG A 45 7.51 2.62 -2.59
CA ARG A 45 6.77 2.88 -3.83
C ARG A 45 7.21 1.97 -4.96
N GLN A 46 8.52 1.85 -5.19
CA GLN A 46 9.06 0.97 -6.22
C GLN A 46 8.66 -0.48 -5.99
N GLU A 47 8.70 -0.90 -4.73
CA GLU A 47 8.42 -2.28 -4.34
C GLU A 47 6.92 -2.62 -4.41
N LEU A 48 6.04 -1.65 -4.15
CA LEU A 48 4.60 -1.76 -4.44
C LEU A 48 4.34 -1.82 -5.95
N LEU A 49 4.97 -0.95 -6.75
CA LEU A 49 4.79 -0.94 -8.20
C LEU A 49 5.20 -2.29 -8.82
N ALA A 50 6.38 -2.80 -8.46
CA ALA A 50 6.88 -4.08 -8.95
C ALA A 50 5.98 -5.29 -8.61
N ARG A 51 5.13 -5.20 -7.58
CA ARG A 51 4.17 -6.25 -7.20
C ARG A 51 2.80 -6.10 -7.86
N LEU A 52 2.46 -4.89 -8.31
CA LEU A 52 1.13 -4.52 -8.80
C LEU A 52 1.09 -4.30 -10.32
N ASP A 53 2.25 -4.19 -10.96
CA ASP A 53 2.43 -4.36 -12.41
C ASP A 53 2.09 -5.80 -12.84
#